data_AF-A0A6N4VZ87-F1
#
_entry.id   AF-A0A6N4VZ87-F1
#
_cell.length_a   1.000
_cell.length_b   1.000
_cell.length_c   1.000
_cell.angle_alpha   90.00
_cell.angle_beta   90.00
_cell.angle_gamma   90.00
#
_symmetry.space_group_name_H-M   'P 1'
#
loop_
_entity.id
_entity.type
_entity.pdbx_description
1 polymer ?
#
loop_
_entity_poly.entity_id
_entity_poly.type
_entity_poly.pdbx_seq_one_letter_code
_entity_poly.pdbx_strand_id
1 'polypeptide(L)'
;MGALAVAFGYDSSATASGLFSGAWAIGVNSSATAGGGSADEAIAVGNGSTATAYNATSPAGNLDWATAIGADSTAQAYGGDFNRATAVGYYNAASAYGGTHDIATVIEAGWDGSATATGGNNNRAVNILSPAGYYSEADAENGNNNLALQFLTGGYEPFTEADSGNFNTALNFLTGGYYSYAEANHGDNNVAIAALGGGDEAGADAYNGNGNWAIETGDSEATAAAGNYNHAFARGNNNYAYAQNGNHNLAIVAGTDSSATASGGDYNRAWGHGFKNVVTAGATGDQPVSSHNSAVAVGNLNTVTAGPGDNNHVGVVGNAKTVHNP
;
A
#
# COMPACT_ATOMS: atom_id res chain seq x y z
N MET A 1 -32.36 18.43 17.94
CA MET A 1 -31.73 19.76 18.11
C MET A 1 -31.33 20.24 16.72
N GLY A 2 -31.01 21.53 16.52
CA GLY A 2 -30.62 22.04 15.19
C GLY A 2 -29.18 21.70 14.81
N ALA A 3 -28.81 21.96 13.55
CA ALA A 3 -27.42 21.99 13.11
C ALA A 3 -26.73 23.30 13.52
N LEU A 4 -25.39 23.30 13.59
CA LEU A 4 -24.58 24.47 13.97
C LEU A 4 -23.55 24.79 12.87
N ALA A 5 -23.56 26.02 12.35
CA ALA A 5 -22.58 26.51 11.40
C ALA A 5 -21.88 27.77 11.95
N VAL A 6 -20.55 27.80 11.90
CA VAL A 6 -19.71 28.88 12.44
C VAL A 6 -18.60 29.21 11.45
N ALA A 7 -18.52 30.46 11.00
CA ALA A 7 -17.48 30.93 10.08
C ALA A 7 -16.75 32.15 10.69
N PHE A 8 -15.42 32.11 10.72
CA PHE A 8 -14.55 33.17 11.22
C PHE A 8 -13.36 33.41 10.28
N GLY A 9 -13.46 34.45 9.46
CA GLY A 9 -12.41 34.85 8.53
C GLY A 9 -12.92 35.82 7.47
N TYR A 10 -12.01 36.29 6.62
CA TYR A 10 -12.39 36.94 5.37
C TYR A 10 -12.73 35.86 4.35
N ASP A 11 -13.88 35.98 3.68
CA ASP A 11 -14.42 35.02 2.71
C ASP A 11 -14.49 33.55 3.20
N SER A 12 -14.54 33.33 4.53
CA SER A 12 -14.80 32.01 5.14
C SER A 12 -16.27 31.63 5.04
N SER A 13 -16.58 30.34 4.80
CA SER A 13 -17.95 29.83 4.75
C SER A 13 -18.14 28.55 5.56
N ALA A 14 -19.28 28.44 6.24
CA ALA A 14 -19.66 27.24 6.99
C ALA A 14 -21.14 26.90 6.73
N THR A 15 -21.42 25.64 6.39
CA THR A 15 -22.77 25.13 6.12
C THR A 15 -22.99 23.87 6.93
N ALA A 16 -24.06 23.83 7.73
CA ALA A 16 -24.46 22.64 8.49
C ALA A 16 -25.94 22.34 8.25
N SER A 17 -26.25 21.10 7.92
CA SER A 17 -27.61 20.58 7.73
C SER A 17 -27.72 19.18 8.32
N GLY A 18 -28.93 18.74 8.66
CA GLY A 18 -29.14 17.46 9.36
C GLY A 18 -29.41 17.62 10.86
N LEU A 19 -29.57 16.50 11.56
CA LEU A 19 -29.81 16.47 12.99
C LEU A 19 -28.47 16.37 13.73
N PHE A 20 -28.15 17.34 14.59
CA PHE A 20 -26.89 17.43 15.35
C PHE A 20 -25.59 17.71 14.56
N SER A 21 -25.64 17.90 13.24
CA SER A 21 -24.44 18.15 12.42
C SER A 21 -23.81 19.53 12.70
N GLY A 22 -22.48 19.63 12.59
CA GLY A 22 -21.67 20.80 12.94
C GLY A 22 -20.61 21.17 11.91
N ALA A 23 -20.51 22.45 11.56
CA ALA A 23 -19.52 22.98 10.62
C ALA A 23 -18.78 24.21 11.18
N TRP A 24 -17.45 24.17 11.18
CA TRP A 24 -16.59 25.25 11.68
C TRP A 24 -15.51 25.60 10.66
N ALA A 25 -15.55 26.82 10.12
CA ALA A 25 -14.54 27.35 9.20
C ALA A 25 -13.79 28.53 9.85
N ILE A 26 -12.47 28.42 10.02
CA ILE A 26 -11.64 29.39 10.73
C ILE A 26 -10.39 29.69 9.89
N GLY A 27 -10.34 30.87 9.26
CA GLY A 27 -9.24 31.30 8.40
C GLY A 27 -9.72 32.01 7.14
N VAL A 28 -8.81 32.59 6.36
CA VAL A 28 -9.16 33.29 5.11
C VAL A 28 -9.50 32.26 4.02
N ASN A 29 -10.61 32.44 3.31
CA ASN A 29 -11.10 31.49 2.28
C ASN A 29 -11.32 30.05 2.82
N SER A 30 -11.53 29.86 4.13
CA SER A 30 -11.79 28.54 4.72
C SER A 30 -13.22 28.07 4.47
N SER A 31 -13.41 26.77 4.23
CA SER A 31 -14.72 26.17 3.90
C SER A 31 -15.01 24.94 4.76
N ALA A 32 -16.16 24.90 5.44
CA ALA A 32 -16.63 23.74 6.20
C ALA A 32 -18.07 23.38 5.82
N THR A 33 -18.32 22.15 5.40
CA THR A 33 -19.65 21.65 5.03
C THR A 33 -19.97 20.35 5.75
N ALA A 34 -21.04 20.34 6.56
CA ALA A 34 -21.56 19.17 7.26
C ALA A 34 -23.02 18.89 6.87
N GLY A 35 -23.37 17.62 6.60
CA GLY A 35 -24.76 17.19 6.52
C GLY A 35 -25.08 16.11 5.50
N GLY A 36 -26.33 16.13 5.02
CA GLY A 36 -26.91 15.02 4.27
C GLY A 36 -27.75 14.14 5.19
N GLY A 37 -27.16 13.62 6.29
CA GLY A 37 -27.86 12.84 7.30
C GLY A 37 -27.85 13.46 8.69
N SER A 38 -27.15 12.84 9.64
CA SER A 38 -27.17 13.20 11.06
C SER A 38 -25.81 13.07 11.73
N ALA A 39 -25.50 14.05 12.59
CA ALA A 39 -24.32 14.11 13.44
C ALA A 39 -22.98 14.13 12.67
N ASP A 40 -22.99 14.74 11.50
CA ASP A 40 -21.80 14.94 10.65
C ASP A 40 -20.98 16.15 11.14
N GLU A 41 -19.66 16.05 11.13
CA GLU A 41 -18.75 17.04 11.73
C GLU A 41 -17.66 17.49 10.75
N ALA A 42 -17.65 18.78 10.39
CA ALA A 42 -16.68 19.36 9.46
C ALA A 42 -15.91 20.53 10.09
N ILE A 43 -14.59 20.39 10.23
CA ILE A 43 -13.70 21.39 10.85
C ILE A 43 -12.62 21.80 9.85
N ALA A 44 -12.61 23.06 9.41
CA ALA A 44 -11.58 23.65 8.56
C ALA A 44 -10.88 24.80 9.30
N VAL A 45 -9.58 24.67 9.55
CA VAL A 45 -8.77 25.64 10.31
C VAL A 45 -7.48 25.97 9.56
N GLY A 46 -7.43 27.15 8.93
CA GLY A 46 -6.30 27.62 8.13
C GLY A 46 -6.76 28.43 6.93
N ASN A 47 -5.81 29.03 6.21
CA ASN A 47 -6.14 29.76 4.98
C ASN A 47 -6.34 28.76 3.83
N GLY A 48 -7.43 28.87 3.07
CA GLY A 48 -7.76 27.95 1.98
C GLY A 48 -8.20 26.54 2.39
N SER A 49 -8.21 26.22 3.69
CA SER A 49 -8.54 24.89 4.19
C SER A 49 -10.00 24.51 3.91
N THR A 50 -10.25 23.27 3.49
CA THR A 50 -11.58 22.75 3.15
C THR A 50 -11.89 21.45 3.90
N ALA A 51 -13.02 21.41 4.61
CA ALA A 51 -13.52 20.20 5.28
C ALA A 51 -14.97 19.89 4.85
N THR A 52 -15.21 18.67 4.39
CA THR A 52 -16.51 18.22 3.90
C THR A 52 -16.90 16.90 4.55
N ALA A 53 -17.89 16.91 5.44
CA ALA A 53 -18.55 15.75 6.03
C ALA A 53 -19.98 15.68 5.48
N TYR A 54 -20.16 15.23 4.23
CA TYR A 54 -21.41 15.48 3.50
C TYR A 54 -21.80 14.40 2.49
N ASN A 55 -22.97 13.77 2.68
CA ASN A 55 -23.51 12.80 1.73
C ASN A 55 -24.76 13.34 0.96
N ALA A 56 -24.63 13.52 -0.36
CA ALA A 56 -25.72 13.92 -1.25
C ALA A 56 -26.62 12.74 -1.72
N THR A 57 -26.21 11.50 -1.47
CA THR A 57 -26.89 10.29 -1.96
C THR A 57 -27.96 9.80 -0.97
N SER A 58 -28.87 8.94 -1.43
CA SER A 58 -29.97 8.39 -0.62
C SER A 58 -29.82 6.87 -0.51
N PRO A 59 -29.80 6.28 0.70
CA PRO A 59 -29.87 6.94 2.00
C PRO A 59 -28.63 7.78 2.30
N ALA A 60 -28.84 8.90 3.01
CA ALA A 60 -27.75 9.78 3.40
C ALA A 60 -26.98 9.21 4.60
N GLY A 61 -25.68 9.50 4.60
CA GLY A 61 -24.71 9.08 5.58
C GLY A 61 -24.86 9.80 6.90
N ASN A 62 -24.40 9.17 7.97
CA ASN A 62 -24.44 9.69 9.32
C ASN A 62 -23.07 9.52 9.97
N LEU A 63 -22.73 10.44 10.88
CA LEU A 63 -21.51 10.38 11.69
C LEU A 63 -20.22 10.45 10.85
N ASP A 64 -20.29 11.07 9.66
CA ASP A 64 -19.11 11.40 8.85
C ASP A 64 -18.30 12.51 9.54
N TRP A 65 -16.97 12.40 9.57
CA TRP A 65 -16.05 13.33 10.23
C TRP A 65 -14.94 13.81 9.29
N ALA A 66 -14.91 15.11 9.00
CA ALA A 66 -13.87 15.75 8.20
C ALA A 66 -13.11 16.81 9.02
N THR A 67 -11.77 16.76 9.02
CA THR A 67 -10.92 17.76 9.69
C THR A 67 -9.74 18.14 8.82
N ALA A 68 -9.69 19.41 8.40
CA ALA A 68 -8.60 20.02 7.65
C ALA A 68 -7.95 21.12 8.51
N ILE A 69 -6.67 20.96 8.86
CA ILE A 69 -5.91 21.90 9.69
C ILE A 69 -4.63 22.32 8.97
N GLY A 70 -4.36 23.61 8.89
CA GLY A 70 -3.24 24.20 8.15
C GLY A 70 -3.61 24.57 6.71
N ALA A 71 -2.75 25.36 6.08
CA ALA A 71 -3.11 26.08 4.85
C ALA A 71 -3.26 25.16 3.64
N ASP A 72 -4.24 25.47 2.79
CA ASP A 72 -4.59 24.76 1.55
C ASP A 72 -4.85 23.25 1.72
N SER A 73 -5.10 22.78 2.95
CA SER A 73 -5.40 21.37 3.26
C SER A 73 -6.88 21.02 3.06
N THR A 74 -7.16 19.82 2.55
CA THR A 74 -8.50 19.31 2.21
C THR A 74 -8.79 17.99 2.92
N ALA A 75 -9.94 17.89 3.59
CA ALA A 75 -10.44 16.66 4.19
C ALA A 75 -11.88 16.38 3.75
N GLN A 76 -12.16 15.18 3.25
CA GLN A 76 -13.46 14.79 2.71
C GLN A 76 -13.90 13.44 3.27
N ALA A 77 -14.95 13.43 4.08
CA ALA A 77 -15.64 12.21 4.54
C ALA A 77 -17.05 12.22 3.95
N TYR A 78 -17.37 11.29 3.06
CA TYR A 78 -18.66 11.32 2.38
C TYR A 78 -19.08 9.96 1.80
N GLY A 79 -20.37 9.66 1.91
CA GLY A 79 -20.98 8.48 1.27
C GLY A 79 -21.03 7.29 2.21
N GLY A 80 -22.23 6.88 2.63
CA GLY A 80 -22.39 5.88 3.69
C GLY A 80 -22.09 6.43 5.08
N ASP A 81 -21.81 5.59 6.08
CA ASP A 81 -21.79 5.98 7.50
C ASP A 81 -20.39 5.85 8.15
N PHE A 82 -20.10 6.70 9.15
CA PHE A 82 -18.88 6.66 9.99
C PHE A 82 -17.55 6.92 9.27
N ASN A 83 -17.54 7.59 8.11
CA ASN A 83 -16.29 7.84 7.40
C ASN A 83 -15.47 8.94 8.09
N ARG A 84 -14.14 8.82 8.05
CA ARG A 84 -13.25 9.77 8.74
C ARG A 84 -12.10 10.22 7.85
N ALA A 85 -12.08 11.50 7.52
CA ALA A 85 -10.97 12.17 6.86
C ALA A 85 -10.28 13.16 7.79
N THR A 86 -8.95 13.11 7.86
CA THR A 86 -8.14 14.04 8.65
C THR A 86 -6.90 14.44 7.86
N ALA A 87 -6.80 15.72 7.49
CA ALA A 87 -5.64 16.32 6.84
C ALA A 87 -5.07 17.42 7.75
N VAL A 88 -3.79 17.31 8.11
CA VAL A 88 -3.07 18.31 8.91
C VAL A 88 -1.80 18.72 8.16
N GLY A 89 -1.50 20.01 8.00
CA GLY A 89 -0.26 20.50 7.39
C GLY A 89 -0.47 21.55 6.29
N TYR A 90 0.36 21.51 5.26
CA TYR A 90 0.29 22.43 4.12
C TYR A 90 -0.05 21.65 2.84
N TYR A 91 -1.12 21.99 2.14
CA TYR A 91 -1.44 21.35 0.84
C TYR A 91 -1.64 19.81 0.92
N ASN A 92 -2.31 19.32 1.97
CA ASN A 92 -2.58 17.88 2.17
C ASN A 92 -4.01 17.49 1.79
N ALA A 93 -4.22 16.27 1.32
CA ALA A 93 -5.52 15.74 0.93
C ALA A 93 -5.82 14.41 1.65
N ALA A 94 -6.93 14.35 2.39
CA ALA A 94 -7.44 13.11 2.99
C ALA A 94 -8.88 12.87 2.52
N SER A 95 -9.18 11.69 1.99
CA SER A 95 -10.52 11.35 1.47
C SER A 95 -10.97 9.96 1.93
N ALA A 96 -12.05 9.90 2.70
CA ALA A 96 -12.75 8.65 3.04
C ALA A 96 -14.09 8.66 2.31
N TYR A 97 -14.22 7.84 1.26
CA TYR A 97 -15.33 7.91 0.31
C TYR A 97 -16.07 6.59 0.12
N GLY A 98 -17.39 6.65 0.34
CA GLY A 98 -18.30 5.52 0.21
C GLY A 98 -18.23 4.59 1.42
N GLY A 99 -18.97 3.49 1.34
CA GLY A 99 -18.84 2.39 2.29
C GLY A 99 -19.32 2.67 3.72
N THR A 100 -18.71 2.02 4.70
CA THR A 100 -18.81 2.45 6.11
C THR A 100 -17.49 2.27 6.85
N HIS A 101 -17.22 3.16 7.80
CA HIS A 101 -16.00 3.15 8.64
C HIS A 101 -14.68 3.30 7.87
N ASP A 102 -14.69 3.92 6.70
CA ASP A 102 -13.47 4.16 5.95
C ASP A 102 -12.67 5.32 6.58
N ILE A 103 -11.35 5.17 6.71
CA ILE A 103 -10.47 6.09 7.45
C ILE A 103 -9.32 6.54 6.55
N ALA A 104 -9.26 7.85 6.29
CA ALA A 104 -8.17 8.52 5.59
C ALA A 104 -7.47 9.53 6.52
N THR A 105 -6.15 9.43 6.65
CA THR A 105 -5.36 10.31 7.52
C THR A 105 -4.05 10.75 6.85
N VAL A 106 -3.84 12.07 6.76
CA VAL A 106 -2.58 12.71 6.36
C VAL A 106 -2.12 13.69 7.44
N ILE A 107 -0.85 13.61 7.86
CA ILE A 107 -0.27 14.53 8.87
C ILE A 107 1.09 15.10 8.41
N GLU A 108 1.16 16.45 8.40
CA GLU A 108 2.25 17.40 8.12
C GLU A 108 3.22 17.09 6.95
N ALA A 109 2.69 16.48 5.90
CA ALA A 109 3.29 16.57 4.57
C ALA A 109 3.07 17.97 3.94
N GLY A 110 3.71 18.23 2.79
CA GLY A 110 3.79 19.56 2.18
C GLY A 110 4.13 19.53 0.70
N TRP A 111 3.25 20.09 -0.16
CA TRP A 111 3.03 19.73 -1.57
C TRP A 111 2.52 18.29 -1.77
N ASP A 112 2.38 17.51 -0.69
CA ASP A 112 2.82 16.12 -0.78
C ASP A 112 2.26 15.10 0.20
N GLY A 113 0.94 15.06 0.37
CA GLY A 113 0.33 13.96 1.13
C GLY A 113 -1.08 13.66 0.67
N SER A 114 -1.26 12.50 0.06
CA SER A 114 -2.57 11.87 -0.14
C SER A 114 -2.73 10.65 0.76
N ALA A 115 -3.95 10.45 1.23
CA ALA A 115 -4.44 9.19 1.78
C ALA A 115 -5.92 9.07 1.44
N THR A 116 -6.28 8.01 0.73
CA THR A 116 -7.63 7.78 0.20
C THR A 116 -8.12 6.39 0.60
N ALA A 117 -9.21 6.33 1.38
CA ALA A 117 -9.88 5.07 1.73
C ALA A 117 -11.21 5.02 0.98
N THR A 118 -11.32 4.13 -0.01
CA THR A 118 -12.29 4.31 -1.09
C THR A 118 -13.10 3.04 -1.36
N GLY A 119 -14.38 3.06 -0.97
CA GLY A 119 -15.37 2.10 -1.46
C GLY A 119 -15.34 0.70 -0.81
N GLY A 120 -16.23 0.48 0.14
CA GLY A 120 -16.56 -0.84 0.66
C GLY A 120 -16.85 -0.79 2.16
N ASN A 121 -16.01 -1.36 3.03
CA ASN A 121 -16.13 -1.10 4.48
C ASN A 121 -14.81 -1.32 5.24
N ASN A 122 -14.53 -0.45 6.20
CA ASN A 122 -13.37 -0.51 7.12
C ASN A 122 -12.01 -0.40 6.42
N ASN A 123 -11.93 0.28 5.28
CA ASN A 123 -10.69 0.53 4.58
C ASN A 123 -9.89 1.64 5.28
N ARG A 124 -8.57 1.51 5.32
CA ARG A 124 -7.70 2.35 6.15
C ARG A 124 -6.47 2.82 5.38
N ALA A 125 -6.48 4.10 5.07
CA ALA A 125 -5.46 4.87 4.39
C ALA A 125 -4.77 5.79 5.40
N VAL A 126 -3.48 5.55 5.68
CA VAL A 126 -2.72 6.35 6.66
C VAL A 126 -1.36 6.72 6.10
N ASN A 127 -1.16 8.02 5.88
CA ASN A 127 0.07 8.65 5.43
C ASN A 127 0.57 9.64 6.51
N ILE A 128 1.80 9.46 7.00
CA ILE A 128 2.42 10.31 8.02
C ILE A 128 3.82 10.70 7.55
N LEU A 129 4.00 11.98 7.19
CA LEU A 129 5.20 12.48 6.52
C LEU A 129 5.82 13.71 7.22
N SER A 130 7.11 13.96 6.92
CA SER A 130 7.80 15.21 7.25
C SER A 130 9.12 15.33 6.47
N PRO A 131 9.50 16.49 5.90
CA PRO A 131 8.67 17.52 5.29
C PRO A 131 9.15 17.83 3.85
N ALA A 132 9.44 16.80 3.04
CA ALA A 132 10.03 16.94 1.70
C ALA A 132 9.68 15.77 0.76
N GLY A 133 8.39 15.58 0.45
CA GLY A 133 7.93 14.62 -0.55
C GLY A 133 7.69 15.25 -1.93
N TYR A 134 7.67 14.40 -2.96
CA TYR A 134 7.22 14.59 -4.36
C TYR A 134 7.06 13.20 -5.04
N TYR A 135 5.94 12.48 -5.10
CA TYR A 135 4.64 12.66 -4.41
C TYR A 135 4.24 11.43 -3.58
N SER A 136 3.66 11.61 -2.37
CA SER A 136 3.36 10.51 -1.42
C SER A 136 1.87 10.15 -1.25
N GLU A 137 1.61 8.83 -1.16
CA GLU A 137 0.27 8.22 -1.18
C GLU A 137 0.17 6.96 -0.28
N ALA A 138 -1.00 6.77 0.35
CA ALA A 138 -1.34 5.54 1.06
C ALA A 138 -2.82 5.19 0.87
N ASP A 139 -3.17 4.46 -0.19
CA ASP A 139 -4.56 4.30 -0.62
C ASP A 139 -5.09 2.86 -0.43
N ALA A 140 -6.26 2.77 0.21
CA ALA A 140 -6.92 1.52 0.55
C ALA A 140 -8.29 1.47 -0.13
N GLU A 141 -8.33 0.87 -1.31
CA GLU A 141 -9.45 0.96 -2.24
C GLU A 141 -10.21 -0.38 -2.40
N ASN A 142 -11.41 -0.29 -2.98
CA ASN A 142 -12.28 -1.35 -3.49
C ASN A 142 -12.32 -2.66 -2.68
N GLY A 143 -13.21 -2.69 -1.68
CA GLY A 143 -13.56 -3.90 -0.93
C GLY A 143 -13.55 -3.66 0.57
N ASN A 144 -13.26 -4.69 1.38
CA ASN A 144 -13.45 -4.57 2.83
C ASN A 144 -12.19 -4.90 3.63
N ASN A 145 -11.91 -4.06 4.63
CA ASN A 145 -10.82 -4.21 5.59
C ASN A 145 -9.41 -4.10 4.96
N ASN A 146 -9.26 -3.32 3.89
CA ASN A 146 -7.96 -3.08 3.28
C ASN A 146 -7.17 -2.05 4.08
N LEU A 147 -5.84 -2.20 4.14
CA LEU A 147 -4.94 -1.37 4.94
C LEU A 147 -3.73 -0.93 4.11
N ALA A 148 -3.64 0.35 3.82
CA ALA A 148 -2.45 1.02 3.30
C ALA A 148 -1.85 1.90 4.39
N LEU A 149 -0.59 1.64 4.74
CA LEU A 149 0.09 2.31 5.84
C LEU A 149 1.50 2.75 5.44
N GLN A 150 1.67 4.06 5.35
CA GLN A 150 2.88 4.72 4.89
C GLN A 150 3.54 5.54 6.00
N PHE A 151 4.82 5.23 6.28
CA PHE A 151 5.68 5.99 7.19
C PHE A 151 7.04 6.23 6.54
N LEU A 152 7.22 7.39 5.90
CA LEU A 152 8.50 7.74 5.25
C LEU A 152 9.16 8.99 5.84
N THR A 153 10.49 9.02 5.70
CA THR A 153 11.31 10.22 5.90
C THR A 153 12.05 10.56 4.61
N GLY A 154 11.38 11.32 3.74
CA GLY A 154 11.87 11.66 2.40
C GLY A 154 11.77 10.50 1.40
N GLY A 155 11.94 10.84 0.12
CA GLY A 155 11.79 9.95 -1.04
C GLY A 155 11.25 10.73 -2.24
N TYR A 156 11.26 10.13 -3.42
CA TYR A 156 10.58 10.64 -4.61
C TYR A 156 9.63 9.57 -5.14
N GLU A 157 8.37 9.94 -5.41
CA GLU A 157 7.26 9.07 -5.81
C GLU A 157 7.08 7.78 -4.94
N PRO A 158 7.02 7.87 -3.59
CA PRO A 158 6.72 6.72 -2.75
C PRO A 158 5.20 6.45 -2.66
N PHE A 159 4.77 5.22 -2.93
CA PHE A 159 3.35 4.84 -2.87
C PHE A 159 3.11 3.57 -2.03
N THR A 160 1.86 3.40 -1.58
CA THR A 160 1.43 2.28 -0.74
C THR A 160 -0.03 1.98 -1.06
N GLU A 161 -0.32 0.81 -1.62
CA GLU A 161 -1.68 0.51 -2.13
C GLU A 161 -2.19 -0.83 -1.61
N ALA A 162 -3.44 -0.84 -1.13
CA ALA A 162 -4.18 -2.05 -0.81
C ALA A 162 -5.56 -2.02 -1.47
N ASP A 163 -5.62 -2.41 -2.75
CA ASP A 163 -6.80 -2.33 -3.61
C ASP A 163 -7.42 -3.70 -3.95
N SER A 164 -8.66 -3.67 -4.44
CA SER A 164 -9.33 -4.73 -5.20
C SER A 164 -9.38 -6.08 -4.48
N GLY A 165 -10.11 -6.11 -3.36
CA GLY A 165 -10.39 -7.33 -2.60
C GLY A 165 -10.63 -7.06 -1.13
N ASN A 166 -10.45 -8.09 -0.29
CA ASN A 166 -10.68 -7.98 1.15
C ASN A 166 -9.44 -8.37 1.95
N PHE A 167 -9.20 -7.66 3.06
CA PHE A 167 -8.09 -7.90 3.99
C PHE A 167 -6.69 -7.73 3.37
N ASN A 168 -6.57 -6.94 2.31
CA ASN A 168 -5.27 -6.61 1.73
C ASN A 168 -4.49 -5.66 2.64
N THR A 169 -3.18 -5.86 2.75
CA THR A 169 -2.31 -5.11 3.67
C THR A 169 -1.02 -4.71 2.99
N ALA A 170 -0.84 -3.42 2.74
CA ALA A 170 0.39 -2.82 2.24
C ALA A 170 1.02 -1.93 3.31
N LEU A 171 2.27 -2.21 3.66
CA LEU A 171 3.04 -1.49 4.66
C LEU A 171 4.35 -0.98 4.05
N ASN A 172 4.54 0.34 4.00
CA ASN A 172 5.72 0.98 3.47
C ASN A 172 6.45 1.76 4.59
N PHE A 173 7.66 1.30 4.94
CA PHE A 173 8.53 1.86 5.98
C PHE A 173 9.93 2.22 5.43
N LEU A 174 10.02 2.58 4.14
CA LEU A 174 11.28 2.96 3.50
C LEU A 174 11.74 4.37 3.90
N THR A 175 13.03 4.66 3.73
CA THR A 175 13.62 5.97 4.06
C THR A 175 14.48 6.49 2.92
N GLY A 176 13.94 7.42 2.13
CA GLY A 176 14.58 7.90 0.91
C GLY A 176 14.40 6.93 -0.28
N GLY A 177 15.16 7.18 -1.34
CA GLY A 177 15.06 6.45 -2.61
C GLY A 177 14.07 7.08 -3.61
N TYR A 178 14.25 6.74 -4.88
CA TYR A 178 13.29 6.96 -5.97
C TYR A 178 12.35 5.75 -6.07
N TYR A 179 11.03 5.96 -6.10
CA TYR A 179 10.01 4.94 -6.34
C TYR A 179 10.07 3.76 -5.35
N SER A 180 9.85 4.06 -4.07
CA SER A 180 9.83 3.05 -2.99
C SER A 180 8.39 2.66 -2.63
N TYR A 181 8.05 1.36 -2.68
CA TYR A 181 6.65 0.95 -2.80
C TYR A 181 6.22 -0.33 -2.05
N ALA A 182 4.92 -0.44 -1.78
CA ALA A 182 4.29 -1.69 -1.35
C ALA A 182 2.86 -1.80 -1.92
N GLU A 183 2.57 -2.87 -2.68
CA GLU A 183 1.28 -3.14 -3.32
C GLU A 183 0.66 -4.46 -2.83
N ALA A 184 -0.56 -4.42 -2.31
CA ALA A 184 -1.34 -5.60 -1.94
C ALA A 184 -2.68 -5.61 -2.70
N ASN A 185 -2.66 -6.04 -3.96
CA ASN A 185 -3.71 -5.72 -4.93
C ASN A 185 -4.39 -6.96 -5.54
N HIS A 186 -5.60 -6.79 -6.09
CA HIS A 186 -6.27 -7.78 -6.96
C HIS A 186 -6.42 -9.21 -6.37
N GLY A 187 -7.14 -9.33 -5.24
CA GLY A 187 -7.50 -10.58 -4.58
C GLY A 187 -7.68 -10.40 -3.07
N ASP A 188 -7.94 -11.47 -2.32
CA ASP A 188 -8.16 -11.40 -0.87
C ASP A 188 -6.92 -11.82 -0.06
N ASN A 189 -6.66 -11.13 1.05
CA ASN A 189 -5.61 -11.42 2.04
C ASN A 189 -4.16 -11.29 1.52
N ASN A 190 -3.92 -10.44 0.52
CA ASN A 190 -2.57 -10.16 0.04
C ASN A 190 -1.81 -9.27 1.03
N VAL A 191 -0.51 -9.51 1.17
CA VAL A 191 0.36 -8.82 2.15
C VAL A 191 1.65 -8.38 1.47
N ALA A 192 1.84 -7.06 1.36
CA ALA A 192 3.08 -6.45 0.92
C ALA A 192 3.71 -5.66 2.07
N ILE A 193 4.99 -5.91 2.33
CA ILE A 193 5.76 -5.20 3.36
C ILE A 193 7.11 -4.82 2.75
N ALA A 194 7.36 -3.53 2.60
CA ALA A 194 8.65 -3.00 2.17
C ALA A 194 9.24 -2.12 3.28
N ALA A 195 10.47 -2.42 3.69
CA ALA A 195 10.99 -1.93 4.96
C ALA A 195 12.52 -1.85 5.01
N LEU A 196 13.04 -0.79 5.64
CA LEU A 196 14.47 -0.63 5.97
C LEU A 196 15.41 -0.43 4.75
N GLY A 197 14.86 -0.04 3.60
CA GLY A 197 15.61 0.42 2.43
C GLY A 197 15.70 1.94 2.29
N GLY A 198 16.57 2.37 1.38
CA GLY A 198 16.62 3.74 0.85
C GLY A 198 17.19 3.82 -0.57
N GLY A 199 17.33 2.68 -1.25
CA GLY A 199 17.68 2.58 -2.66
C GLY A 199 16.50 2.89 -3.58
N ASP A 200 16.83 3.12 -4.84
CA ASP A 200 15.85 3.33 -5.91
C ASP A 200 15.18 1.99 -6.30
N GLU A 201 13.89 2.01 -6.62
CA GLU A 201 13.08 0.85 -7.03
C GLU A 201 12.96 -0.27 -5.97
N ALA A 202 13.17 0.04 -4.68
CA ALA A 202 12.99 -0.92 -3.59
C ALA A 202 11.51 -1.10 -3.20
N GLY A 203 10.98 -2.31 -3.26
CA GLY A 203 9.55 -2.54 -3.01
C GLY A 203 9.06 -3.98 -2.89
N ALA A 204 7.77 -4.11 -2.55
CA ALA A 204 7.09 -5.38 -2.32
C ALA A 204 5.73 -5.44 -3.05
N ASP A 205 5.56 -6.48 -3.87
CA ASP A 205 4.40 -6.68 -4.75
C ASP A 205 3.65 -7.98 -4.42
N ALA A 206 2.44 -7.88 -3.89
CA ALA A 206 1.55 -9.01 -3.61
C ALA A 206 0.25 -8.89 -4.40
N TYR A 207 0.22 -9.38 -5.65
CA TYR A 207 -0.89 -9.09 -6.58
C TYR A 207 -1.46 -10.31 -7.34
N ASN A 208 -2.68 -10.18 -7.86
CA ASN A 208 -3.36 -11.17 -8.71
C ASN A 208 -3.49 -12.58 -8.09
N GLY A 209 -4.46 -12.71 -7.17
CA GLY A 209 -4.82 -13.94 -6.48
C GLY A 209 -4.86 -13.75 -4.97
N ASN A 210 -5.03 -14.82 -4.20
CA ASN A 210 -5.34 -14.72 -2.76
C ASN A 210 -4.19 -15.20 -1.87
N GLY A 211 -3.95 -14.50 -0.76
CA GLY A 211 -2.98 -14.90 0.26
C GLY A 211 -1.51 -14.78 -0.19
N ASN A 212 -1.21 -13.97 -1.21
CA ASN A 212 0.15 -13.76 -1.68
C ASN A 212 0.91 -12.84 -0.72
N TRP A 213 2.16 -13.19 -0.39
CA TRP A 213 2.98 -12.47 0.61
C TRP A 213 4.30 -12.03 -0.02
N ALA A 214 4.50 -10.73 -0.16
CA ALA A 214 5.76 -10.12 -0.57
C ALA A 214 6.39 -9.37 0.60
N ILE A 215 7.62 -9.70 0.95
CA ILE A 215 8.36 -9.06 2.04
C ILE A 215 9.76 -8.69 1.55
N GLU A 216 10.04 -7.40 1.57
CA GLU A 216 11.30 -6.77 1.23
C GLU A 216 11.96 -6.28 2.54
N THR A 217 13.28 -6.44 2.65
CA THR A 217 14.08 -5.85 3.74
C THR A 217 15.45 -5.33 3.27
N GLY A 218 15.48 -4.07 2.84
CA GLY A 218 16.67 -3.36 2.36
C GLY A 218 16.43 -2.66 1.02
N ASP A 219 17.44 -2.67 0.14
CA ASP A 219 17.36 -2.07 -1.19
C ASP A 219 17.08 -3.18 -2.22
N SER A 220 15.95 -3.88 -2.13
CA SER A 220 15.64 -5.07 -2.94
C SER A 220 14.19 -5.07 -3.46
N GLU A 221 13.83 -6.06 -4.27
CA GLU A 221 12.48 -6.25 -4.82
C GLU A 221 11.94 -7.65 -4.44
N ALA A 222 10.68 -7.73 -3.98
CA ALA A 222 9.98 -8.98 -3.71
C ALA A 222 8.61 -9.01 -4.39
N THR A 223 8.35 -9.97 -5.27
CA THR A 223 7.07 -10.13 -5.98
C THR A 223 6.46 -11.52 -5.74
N ALA A 224 5.26 -11.54 -5.19
CA ALA A 224 4.42 -12.71 -5.00
C ALA A 224 3.12 -12.54 -5.81
N ALA A 225 2.99 -13.26 -6.94
CA ALA A 225 1.91 -12.94 -7.88
C ALA A 225 1.33 -14.12 -8.68
N ALA A 226 0.22 -13.87 -9.37
CA ALA A 226 -0.39 -14.73 -10.39
C ALA A 226 -0.71 -16.15 -9.89
N GLY A 227 -1.58 -16.21 -8.87
CA GLY A 227 -2.04 -17.44 -8.22
C GLY A 227 -2.22 -17.24 -6.72
N ASN A 228 -2.33 -18.30 -5.93
CA ASN A 228 -2.64 -18.20 -4.50
C ASN A 228 -1.49 -18.67 -3.61
N TYR A 229 -1.31 -18.02 -2.47
CA TYR A 229 -0.34 -18.38 -1.43
C TYR A 229 1.12 -18.41 -1.93
N ASN A 230 1.46 -17.60 -2.92
CA ASN A 230 2.84 -17.41 -3.34
C ASN A 230 3.55 -16.48 -2.35
N HIS A 231 4.78 -16.83 -1.96
CA HIS A 231 5.54 -16.09 -0.95
C HIS A 231 6.92 -15.68 -1.51
N ALA A 232 7.21 -14.38 -1.50
CA ALA A 232 8.50 -13.82 -1.89
C ALA A 232 9.15 -13.10 -0.70
N PHE A 233 10.43 -13.39 -0.45
CA PHE A 233 11.23 -12.75 0.58
C PHE A 233 12.58 -12.30 0.02
N ALA A 234 12.80 -10.99 -0.04
CA ALA A 234 14.06 -10.38 -0.45
C ALA A 234 14.73 -9.67 0.74
N ARG A 235 16.06 -9.78 0.83
CA ARG A 235 16.83 -9.11 1.89
C ARG A 235 18.24 -8.73 1.47
N GLY A 236 18.59 -7.46 1.69
CA GLY A 236 19.94 -6.94 1.47
C GLY A 236 19.94 -5.82 0.44
N ASN A 237 20.92 -5.81 -0.46
CA ASN A 237 21.04 -4.77 -1.48
C ASN A 237 21.02 -5.39 -2.89
N ASN A 238 20.19 -4.86 -3.78
CA ASN A 238 20.00 -5.29 -5.16
C ASN A 238 19.68 -6.78 -5.28
N ASN A 239 18.66 -7.26 -4.55
CA ASN A 239 18.19 -8.65 -4.68
C ASN A 239 16.76 -8.71 -5.20
N TYR A 240 16.41 -9.85 -5.82
CA TYR A 240 15.15 -10.03 -6.52
C TYR A 240 14.50 -11.38 -6.14
N ALA A 241 13.35 -11.35 -5.46
CA ALA A 241 12.57 -12.56 -5.12
C ALA A 241 11.28 -12.62 -5.93
N TYR A 242 11.16 -13.57 -6.85
CA TYR A 242 9.99 -13.72 -7.72
C TYR A 242 9.28 -15.06 -7.47
N ALA A 243 8.14 -15.04 -6.77
CA ALA A 243 7.25 -16.19 -6.56
C ALA A 243 5.97 -16.01 -7.38
N GLN A 244 5.92 -16.57 -8.58
CA GLN A 244 4.93 -16.21 -9.61
C GLN A 244 4.27 -17.44 -10.24
N ASN A 245 3.17 -17.24 -10.99
CA ASN A 245 2.57 -18.23 -11.91
C ASN A 245 2.32 -19.63 -11.31
N GLY A 246 1.26 -19.77 -10.53
CA GLY A 246 0.87 -21.01 -9.85
C GLY A 246 0.57 -20.77 -8.37
N ASN A 247 0.45 -21.82 -7.58
CA ASN A 247 0.10 -21.73 -6.16
C ASN A 247 1.23 -22.24 -5.25
N HIS A 248 1.35 -21.68 -4.05
CA HIS A 248 2.32 -22.10 -3.03
C HIS A 248 3.80 -22.04 -3.47
N ASN A 249 4.13 -21.19 -4.45
CA ASN A 249 5.51 -20.95 -4.86
C ASN A 249 6.24 -20.10 -3.81
N LEU A 250 7.53 -20.38 -3.58
CA LEU A 250 8.35 -19.75 -2.55
C LEU A 250 9.69 -19.29 -3.12
N ALA A 251 9.93 -17.98 -3.13
CA ALA A 251 11.21 -17.38 -3.49
C ALA A 251 11.84 -16.70 -2.28
N ILE A 252 13.07 -17.07 -1.93
CA ILE A 252 13.85 -16.48 -0.83
C ILE A 252 15.22 -16.08 -1.35
N VAL A 253 15.60 -14.82 -1.20
CA VAL A 253 16.95 -14.35 -1.49
C VAL A 253 17.49 -13.47 -0.38
N ALA A 254 18.75 -13.68 0.00
CA ALA A 254 19.42 -12.88 1.01
C ALA A 254 20.89 -12.64 0.67
N GLY A 255 21.28 -11.37 0.47
CA GLY A 255 22.67 -11.00 0.22
C GLY A 255 22.83 -9.77 -0.67
N THR A 256 23.55 -9.92 -1.78
CA THR A 256 23.81 -8.83 -2.72
C THR A 256 23.79 -9.29 -4.18
N ASP A 257 23.24 -8.46 -5.06
CA ASP A 257 23.17 -8.69 -6.52
C ASP A 257 22.56 -10.07 -6.91
N SER A 258 21.66 -10.64 -6.09
CA SER A 258 21.19 -12.03 -6.23
C SER A 258 19.70 -12.14 -6.57
N SER A 259 19.32 -13.17 -7.33
CA SER A 259 17.94 -13.43 -7.74
C SER A 259 17.49 -14.85 -7.39
N ALA A 260 16.26 -14.99 -6.92
CA ALA A 260 15.56 -16.25 -6.70
C ALA A 260 14.18 -16.21 -7.37
N THR A 261 13.91 -17.15 -8.27
CA THR A 261 12.65 -17.27 -9.02
C THR A 261 12.01 -18.65 -8.77
N ALA A 262 10.81 -18.69 -8.23
CA ALA A 262 9.95 -19.86 -8.14
C ALA A 262 8.72 -19.61 -9.02
N SER A 263 8.61 -20.30 -10.16
CA SER A 263 7.58 -19.99 -11.17
C SER A 263 7.15 -21.18 -12.02
N GLY A 264 5.95 -21.11 -12.59
CA GLY A 264 5.43 -22.07 -13.57
C GLY A 264 4.95 -23.37 -12.96
N GLY A 265 3.73 -23.37 -12.41
CA GLY A 265 3.15 -24.52 -11.69
C GLY A 265 3.21 -24.34 -10.17
N ASP A 266 2.84 -25.38 -9.41
CA ASP A 266 2.62 -25.25 -7.98
C ASP A 266 3.81 -25.74 -7.12
N TYR A 267 3.96 -25.21 -5.89
CA TYR A 267 4.91 -25.67 -4.87
C TYR A 267 6.41 -25.58 -5.22
N ASN A 268 6.80 -24.72 -6.16
CA ASN A 268 8.20 -24.47 -6.49
C ASN A 268 8.92 -23.67 -5.39
N ARG A 269 10.22 -23.94 -5.16
CA ARG A 269 11.00 -23.35 -4.07
C ARG A 269 12.41 -22.92 -4.51
N ALA A 270 12.67 -21.62 -4.58
CA ALA A 270 13.99 -21.08 -4.90
C ALA A 270 14.60 -20.39 -3.67
N TRP A 271 15.84 -20.74 -3.31
CA TRP A 271 16.57 -20.11 -2.20
C TRP A 271 18.01 -19.74 -2.60
N GLY A 272 18.30 -18.45 -2.67
CA GLY A 272 19.67 -17.92 -2.84
C GLY A 272 20.23 -17.26 -1.57
N HIS A 273 21.51 -17.49 -1.26
CA HIS A 273 22.24 -16.75 -0.25
C HIS A 273 23.69 -16.43 -0.64
N GLY A 274 24.06 -15.14 -0.62
CA GLY A 274 25.41 -14.65 -0.87
C GLY A 274 25.47 -13.58 -1.96
N PHE A 275 26.48 -13.63 -2.84
CA PHE A 275 26.72 -12.61 -3.88
C PHE A 275 26.53 -13.14 -5.30
N LYS A 276 25.74 -12.46 -6.13
CA LYS A 276 25.51 -12.82 -7.54
C LYS A 276 25.07 -14.27 -7.77
N ASN A 277 24.14 -14.74 -6.97
CA ASN A 277 23.48 -16.03 -7.21
C ASN A 277 22.24 -15.82 -8.08
N VAL A 278 22.01 -16.74 -9.02
CA VAL A 278 20.77 -16.85 -9.81
C VAL A 278 20.18 -18.21 -9.53
N VAL A 279 18.99 -18.25 -8.92
CA VAL A 279 18.35 -19.48 -8.45
C VAL A 279 16.96 -19.59 -9.06
N THR A 280 16.68 -20.68 -9.76
CA THR A 280 15.41 -20.89 -10.46
C THR A 280 14.82 -22.25 -10.11
N ALA A 281 13.57 -22.26 -9.64
CA ALA A 281 12.79 -23.47 -9.42
C ALA A 281 11.49 -23.39 -10.25
N GLY A 282 11.27 -24.39 -11.08
CA GLY A 282 10.14 -24.47 -11.99
C GLY A 282 10.47 -24.00 -13.41
N ALA A 283 9.45 -23.57 -14.16
CA ALA A 283 9.58 -23.10 -15.53
C ALA A 283 9.48 -21.56 -15.62
N THR A 284 10.24 -20.96 -16.53
CA THR A 284 10.15 -19.51 -16.81
C THR A 284 8.99 -19.23 -17.77
N GLY A 285 8.05 -18.37 -17.36
CA GLY A 285 6.89 -17.95 -18.16
C GLY A 285 5.63 -18.80 -17.93
N ASP A 286 4.66 -18.70 -18.85
CA ASP A 286 3.32 -19.27 -18.70
C ASP A 286 3.25 -20.80 -18.97
N GLN A 287 4.23 -21.57 -18.52
CA GLN A 287 4.28 -23.02 -18.69
C GLN A 287 3.75 -23.72 -17.42
N PRO A 288 2.52 -24.25 -17.41
CA PRO A 288 1.85 -24.73 -16.18
C PRO A 288 2.29 -26.14 -15.74
N VAL A 289 3.42 -26.65 -16.23
CA VAL A 289 3.83 -28.07 -16.12
C VAL A 289 5.18 -28.26 -15.43
N SER A 290 5.46 -27.49 -14.38
CA SER A 290 6.72 -27.62 -13.63
C SER A 290 6.54 -27.43 -12.12
N SER A 291 5.90 -28.37 -11.45
CA SER A 291 5.55 -28.29 -10.02
C SER A 291 6.56 -28.96 -9.08
N HIS A 292 6.54 -28.60 -7.80
CA HIS A 292 7.33 -29.22 -6.72
C HIS A 292 8.86 -29.14 -6.91
N ASN A 293 9.38 -28.20 -7.70
CA ASN A 293 10.82 -28.06 -7.89
C ASN A 293 11.48 -27.34 -6.70
N SER A 294 12.75 -27.63 -6.44
CA SER A 294 13.52 -26.97 -5.38
C SER A 294 14.95 -26.68 -5.82
N ALA A 295 15.36 -25.42 -5.77
CA ALA A 295 16.69 -24.95 -6.12
C ALA A 295 17.29 -24.15 -4.95
N VAL A 296 18.50 -24.52 -4.52
CA VAL A 296 19.21 -23.86 -3.41
C VAL A 296 20.64 -23.50 -3.82
N ALA A 297 21.06 -22.25 -3.57
CA ALA A 297 22.42 -21.78 -3.78
C ALA A 297 22.97 -21.03 -2.57
N VAL A 298 24.13 -21.44 -2.07
CA VAL A 298 24.85 -20.77 -0.97
C VAL A 298 26.29 -20.49 -1.39
N GLY A 299 26.68 -19.22 -1.37
CA GLY A 299 28.01 -18.74 -1.75
C GLY A 299 27.94 -17.69 -2.85
N ASN A 300 28.88 -17.69 -3.79
CA ASN A 300 29.03 -16.59 -4.74
C ASN A 300 29.04 -17.03 -6.21
N LEU A 301 28.42 -16.25 -7.11
CA LEU A 301 28.46 -16.46 -8.56
C LEU A 301 27.89 -17.82 -8.99
N ASN A 302 26.85 -18.32 -8.32
CA ASN A 302 26.23 -19.59 -8.67
C ASN A 302 24.98 -19.41 -9.55
N THR A 303 24.79 -20.30 -10.50
CA THR A 303 23.56 -20.45 -11.30
C THR A 303 22.97 -21.81 -11.02
N VAL A 304 21.77 -21.86 -10.47
CA VAL A 304 21.13 -23.10 -10.01
C VAL A 304 19.71 -23.18 -10.55
N THR A 305 19.40 -24.24 -11.29
CA THR A 305 18.09 -24.41 -11.94
C THR A 305 17.53 -25.81 -11.69
N ALA A 306 16.32 -25.89 -11.15
CA ALA A 306 15.55 -27.12 -11.00
C ALA A 306 14.25 -27.00 -11.81
N GLY A 307 14.05 -27.85 -12.82
CA GLY A 307 13.01 -27.70 -13.85
C GLY A 307 13.59 -27.25 -15.21
N PRO A 308 12.79 -27.26 -16.28
CA PRO A 308 11.33 -27.45 -16.29
C PRO A 308 10.90 -28.93 -16.23
N GLY A 309 10.03 -29.26 -15.28
CA GLY A 309 9.53 -30.61 -15.01
C GLY A 309 8.98 -30.70 -13.58
N ASP A 310 8.53 -31.88 -13.15
CA ASP A 310 7.99 -32.07 -11.79
C ASP A 310 9.01 -32.73 -10.85
N ASN A 311 9.12 -32.23 -9.61
CA ASN A 311 9.93 -32.79 -8.51
C ASN A 311 11.46 -32.72 -8.69
N ASN A 312 11.99 -31.76 -9.46
CA ASN A 312 13.43 -31.60 -9.57
C ASN A 312 14.01 -30.91 -8.34
N HIS A 313 15.14 -31.42 -7.86
CA HIS A 313 15.80 -30.88 -6.68
C HIS A 313 17.29 -30.65 -6.94
N VAL A 314 17.79 -29.45 -6.60
CA VAL A 314 19.20 -29.05 -6.75
C VAL A 314 19.65 -28.24 -5.55
N GLY A 315 20.83 -28.56 -5.02
CA GLY A 315 21.50 -27.77 -3.99
C GLY A 315 22.96 -27.52 -4.35
N VAL A 316 23.43 -26.29 -4.17
CA VAL A 316 24.80 -25.86 -4.39
C VAL A 316 25.32 -25.14 -3.16
N VAL A 317 26.52 -25.52 -2.71
CA VAL A 317 27.32 -24.76 -1.76
C VAL A 317 28.70 -24.53 -2.36
N GLY A 318 29.13 -23.28 -2.44
CA GLY A 318 30.44 -22.89 -2.96
C GLY A 318 30.37 -21.70 -3.91
N ASN A 319 31.40 -21.56 -4.76
CA ASN A 319 31.53 -20.43 -5.67
C ASN A 319 31.62 -20.89 -7.13
N ALA A 320 31.12 -20.05 -8.05
CA ALA A 320 31.23 -20.20 -9.50
C ALA A 320 30.74 -21.57 -9.99
N LYS A 321 29.54 -21.98 -9.58
CA LYS A 321 28.90 -23.25 -10.00
C LYS A 321 27.72 -22.99 -10.91
N THR A 322 27.61 -23.78 -11.96
CA THR A 322 26.39 -23.88 -12.78
C THR A 322 25.86 -25.29 -12.62
N VAL A 323 24.63 -25.44 -12.11
CA VAL A 323 23.97 -26.74 -11.94
C VAL A 323 22.53 -26.64 -12.41
N HIS A 324 22.14 -27.58 -13.26
CA HIS A 324 20.82 -27.67 -13.87
C HIS A 324 20.31 -29.10 -13.75
N ASN A 325 19.07 -29.27 -13.29
CA ASN A 325 18.36 -30.54 -13.21
C ASN A 325 16.97 -30.34 -13.83
N PRO A 326 16.80 -30.66 -15.13
CA PRO A 326 15.53 -30.54 -15.86
C PRO A 326 14.56 -31.68 -15.51
#